data_AF-A0A954BK05-F1
#
_entry.id   AF-A0A954BK05-F1
#
_cell.length_a   1.000
_cell.length_b   1.000
_cell.length_c   1.000
_cell.angle_alpha   90.00
_cell.angle_beta   90.00
_cell.angle_gamma   90.00
#
_symmetry.space_group_name_H-M   'P 1'
#
loop_
_entity.id
_entity.type
_entity.pdbx_description
1 polymer ?
#
loop_
_entity_poly.entity_id
_entity_poly.type
_entity_poly.pdbx_seq_one_letter_code
_entity_poly.pdbx_strand_id
1 'polypeptide(L)'
;MTATATSKSGFTLKGWHVLLMMVAFFGFMFVVNGIFLWASITSFPGEDEQKSYLQGLNYNDTIEARRISAEAGWQAQAGLVGAGETQALLVRLFDAEGNPLAAEAVTAQIRRTATDGADIALTVERTAAGEYTARVGDLSNGLWEARIEADIPNEDGTTPFVVKKSLIVE
;
A
#
# COMPACT_ATOMS: atom_id res chain seq x y z
N MET A 1 -58.85 12.21 -45.32
CA MET A 1 -58.32 11.60 -44.07
C MET A 1 -56.83 11.42 -44.27
N THR A 2 -56.02 12.21 -43.57
CA THR A 2 -54.55 12.20 -43.63
C THR A 2 -54.00 11.38 -42.48
N ALA A 3 -53.16 10.39 -42.76
CA ALA A 3 -52.31 9.75 -41.76
C ALA A 3 -50.85 9.99 -42.14
N THR A 4 -50.19 10.93 -41.48
CA THR A 4 -48.75 11.17 -41.58
C THR A 4 -48.07 10.37 -40.47
N ALA A 5 -47.35 9.32 -40.84
CA ALA A 5 -46.49 8.58 -39.91
C ALA A 5 -45.18 9.36 -39.69
N THR A 6 -44.87 9.67 -38.43
CA THR A 6 -43.61 10.32 -38.03
C THR A 6 -42.52 9.24 -37.90
N SER A 7 -41.54 9.23 -38.80
CA SER A 7 -40.35 8.38 -38.69
C SER A 7 -39.42 8.93 -37.61
N LYS A 8 -39.15 8.14 -36.57
CA LYS A 8 -38.22 8.46 -35.50
C LYS A 8 -36.80 8.14 -35.99
N SER A 9 -36.01 9.18 -36.26
CA SER A 9 -34.61 9.04 -36.67
C SER A 9 -33.81 8.23 -35.64
N GLY A 10 -33.31 7.06 -36.04
CA GLY A 10 -32.49 6.19 -35.20
C GLY A 10 -31.05 6.72 -35.11
N PHE A 11 -30.49 6.75 -33.90
CA PHE A 11 -29.10 7.13 -33.67
C PHE A 11 -28.17 6.17 -34.41
N THR A 12 -27.43 6.66 -35.41
CA THR A 12 -26.47 5.88 -36.18
C THR A 12 -25.06 6.11 -35.62
N LEU A 13 -24.47 5.05 -35.05
CA LEU A 13 -23.09 5.06 -34.58
C LEU A 13 -22.14 5.21 -35.77
N LYS A 14 -21.70 6.44 -36.04
CA LYS A 14 -20.57 6.71 -36.94
C LYS A 14 -19.24 6.37 -36.25
N GLY A 15 -18.19 6.07 -37.02
CA GLY A 15 -16.85 5.72 -36.51
C GLY A 15 -16.23 6.78 -35.58
N TRP A 16 -16.57 8.06 -35.75
CA TRP A 16 -16.20 9.13 -34.82
C TRP A 16 -16.76 8.93 -33.41
N HIS A 17 -17.97 8.37 -33.26
CA HIS A 17 -18.55 8.10 -31.93
C HIS A 17 -17.77 6.99 -31.22
N VAL A 18 -17.34 5.97 -31.96
CA VAL A 18 -16.50 4.88 -31.42
C VAL A 18 -15.13 5.41 -31.02
N LEU A 19 -14.52 6.26 -31.84
CA LEU A 19 -13.27 6.95 -31.50
C LEU A 19 -13.41 7.75 -30.20
N LEU A 20 -14.49 8.52 -30.06
CA LEU A 20 -14.74 9.33 -28.87
C LEU A 20 -14.97 8.45 -27.63
N MET A 21 -15.73 7.37 -27.74
CA MET A 21 -15.92 6.39 -26.66
C MET A 21 -14.60 5.75 -26.23
N MET A 22 -13.73 5.40 -27.18
CA MET A 22 -12.43 4.81 -26.91
C MET A 22 -11.52 5.80 -26.16
N VAL A 23 -11.42 7.04 -26.66
CA VAL A 23 -10.64 8.09 -25.99
C VAL A 23 -11.19 8.40 -24.60
N ALA A 24 -12.52 8.44 -24.43
CA ALA A 24 -13.14 8.64 -23.12
C ALA A 24 -12.83 7.50 -22.14
N PHE A 25 -12.87 6.25 -22.60
CA PHE A 25 -12.54 5.09 -21.77
C PHE A 25 -11.08 5.11 -21.31
N PHE A 26 -10.13 5.30 -22.25
CA PHE A 26 -8.71 5.36 -21.91
C PHE A 26 -8.36 6.61 -21.08
N GLY A 27 -8.99 7.75 -21.37
CA GLY A 27 -8.86 8.96 -20.58
C GLY A 27 -9.36 8.78 -19.15
N PHE A 28 -10.51 8.12 -18.97
CA PHE A 28 -11.03 7.80 -17.64
C PHE A 28 -10.09 6.88 -16.86
N MET A 29 -9.57 5.81 -17.49
CA MET A 29 -8.57 4.93 -16.89
C MET A 29 -7.32 5.73 -16.46
N PHE A 30 -6.84 6.65 -17.30
CA PHE A 30 -5.68 7.48 -16.99
C PHE A 30 -5.93 8.42 -15.81
N VAL A 31 -7.12 9.03 -15.71
CA VAL A 31 -7.52 9.87 -14.58
C VAL A 31 -7.56 9.06 -13.28
N VAL A 32 -8.19 7.89 -13.29
CA VAL A 32 -8.27 7.01 -12.11
C VAL A 32 -6.86 6.56 -11.67
N ASN A 33 -6.02 6.14 -12.62
CA ASN A 33 -4.63 5.77 -12.33
C ASN A 33 -3.80 6.95 -11.82
N GLY A 34 -4.02 8.15 -12.35
CA GLY A 34 -3.38 9.38 -11.89
C GLY A 34 -3.80 9.77 -10.48
N ILE A 35 -5.08 9.58 -10.11
CA ILE A 35 -5.56 9.76 -8.73
C ILE A 35 -4.86 8.78 -7.80
N PHE A 36 -4.71 7.51 -8.20
CA PHE A 36 -3.95 6.53 -7.41
C PHE A 36 -2.47 6.90 -7.26
N LEU A 37 -1.82 7.36 -8.33
CA LEU A 37 -0.44 7.83 -8.28
C LEU A 37 -0.28 9.05 -7.37
N TRP A 38 -1.21 10.02 -7.48
CA TRP A 38 -1.22 11.20 -6.63
C TRP A 38 -1.45 10.84 -5.16
N ALA A 39 -2.41 9.97 -4.86
CA ALA A 39 -2.62 9.43 -3.52
C ALA A 39 -1.35 8.71 -3.01
N SER A 40 -0.64 7.96 -3.86
CA SER A 40 0.61 7.29 -3.48
C SER A 40 1.76 8.27 -3.20
N ILE A 41 1.79 9.43 -3.85
CA ILE A 41 2.83 10.46 -3.61
C ILE A 41 2.47 11.31 -2.40
N THR A 42 1.19 11.67 -2.24
CA THR A 42 0.72 12.58 -1.20
C THR A 42 0.50 11.88 0.16
N SER A 43 0.21 10.57 0.18
CA SER A 43 0.10 9.81 1.44
C SER A 43 1.44 9.40 2.05
N PHE A 44 2.57 9.66 1.41
CA PHE A 44 3.89 9.28 1.92
C PHE A 44 4.96 10.37 1.69
N PRO A 45 4.92 11.49 2.43
CA PRO A 45 6.16 12.21 2.67
C PRO A 45 7.03 11.28 3.51
N GLY A 46 7.98 10.62 2.85
CA GLY A 46 9.08 9.94 3.51
C GLY A 46 9.86 10.98 4.31
N GLU A 47 9.77 10.91 5.64
CA GLU A 47 10.72 11.51 6.56
C GLU A 47 10.65 10.77 7.91
N ASP A 48 11.53 9.79 8.08
CA ASP A 48 12.59 9.83 9.09
C ASP A 48 13.46 8.57 8.85
N GLU A 49 14.51 8.73 8.08
CA GLU A 49 15.88 8.84 8.60
C GLU A 49 16.30 7.62 9.43
N GLN A 50 17.13 6.80 8.79
CA GLN A 50 18.51 6.52 9.19
C GLN A 50 19.06 7.26 10.43
N LYS A 51 18.42 7.16 11.60
CA LYS A 51 19.05 7.47 12.89
C LYS A 51 19.52 6.19 13.55
N SER A 52 20.77 5.91 13.24
CA SER A 52 21.70 5.14 14.05
C SER A 52 21.66 5.54 15.53
N TYR A 53 21.98 4.54 16.36
CA TYR A 53 22.79 4.64 17.59
C TYR A 53 22.07 4.35 18.92
N LEU A 54 22.66 3.38 19.65
CA LEU A 54 22.51 2.97 21.05
C LEU A 54 21.58 1.80 21.35
N GLN A 55 21.88 0.83 22.22
CA GLN A 55 23.09 0.29 22.86
C GLN A 55 22.60 -0.86 23.75
N GLY A 56 23.32 -1.98 23.83
CA GLY A 56 23.15 -2.95 24.92
C GLY A 56 23.45 -4.40 24.55
N LEU A 57 24.63 -4.85 24.98
CA LEU A 57 25.13 -6.24 25.02
C LEU A 57 24.03 -7.33 24.90
N ASN A 58 23.89 -7.88 23.68
CA ASN A 58 23.31 -9.17 23.25
C ASN A 58 22.75 -9.02 21.82
N TYR A 59 23.54 -8.42 20.91
CA TYR A 59 23.04 -7.75 19.71
C TYR A 59 23.86 -8.11 18.45
N ASN A 60 24.33 -9.35 18.31
CA ASN A 60 25.17 -9.72 17.16
C ASN A 60 24.37 -10.35 16.01
N ASP A 61 23.37 -11.18 16.31
CA ASP A 61 22.67 -11.95 15.26
C ASP A 61 21.57 -11.14 14.54
N THR A 62 21.04 -10.07 15.15
CA THR A 62 19.98 -9.23 14.55
C THR A 62 20.50 -8.08 13.69
N ILE A 63 21.82 -7.86 13.65
CA ILE A 63 22.47 -6.83 12.83
C ILE A 63 22.75 -7.37 11.43
N GLU A 64 23.14 -8.63 11.29
CA GLU A 64 23.52 -9.20 9.99
C GLU A 64 22.31 -9.27 9.04
N ALA A 65 21.16 -9.77 9.52
CA ALA A 65 19.91 -9.78 8.74
C ALA A 65 19.42 -8.35 8.38
N ARG A 66 19.60 -7.38 9.28
CA ARG A 66 19.26 -5.97 9.01
C ARG A 66 20.21 -5.32 8.02
N ARG A 67 21.51 -5.66 8.04
CA ARG A 67 22.47 -5.20 7.02
C ARG A 67 22.18 -5.80 5.68
N ILE A 68 21.91 -7.11 5.58
CA ILE A 68 21.54 -7.77 4.33
C ILE A 68 20.30 -7.10 3.73
N SER A 69 19.28 -6.81 4.55
CA SER A 69 18.07 -6.12 4.10
C SER A 69 18.33 -4.67 3.63
N ALA A 70 19.22 -3.95 4.31
CA ALA A 70 19.59 -2.58 3.95
C ALA A 70 20.51 -2.51 2.71
N GLU A 71 21.39 -3.50 2.55
CA GLU A 71 22.30 -3.64 1.41
C GLU A 71 21.54 -4.12 0.16
N ALA A 72 20.46 -4.90 0.33
CA ALA A 72 19.54 -5.31 -0.73
C ALA A 72 18.57 -4.18 -1.17
N GLY A 73 18.57 -3.03 -0.48
CA GLY A 73 17.78 -1.85 -0.83
C GLY A 73 16.27 -2.03 -0.75
N TRP A 74 15.79 -3.01 0.04
CA TRP A 74 14.36 -3.27 0.20
C TRP A 74 13.64 -2.10 0.86
N GLN A 75 12.46 -1.78 0.33
CA GLN A 75 11.64 -0.68 0.80
C GLN A 75 10.27 -1.18 1.22
N ALA A 76 9.77 -0.66 2.33
CA ALA A 76 8.38 -0.84 2.72
C ALA A 76 7.65 0.49 2.81
N GLN A 77 6.46 0.51 2.26
CA GLN A 77 5.48 1.57 2.39
C GLN A 77 4.27 1.02 3.14
N ALA A 78 3.73 1.79 4.09
CA ALA A 78 2.57 1.37 4.85
C ALA A 78 1.70 2.56 5.20
N GLY A 79 0.40 2.47 4.90
CA GLY A 79 -0.56 3.54 5.11
C GLY A 79 -1.97 3.00 5.37
N LEU A 80 -2.83 3.86 5.90
CA LEU A 80 -4.23 3.54 6.14
C LEU A 80 -5.08 3.90 4.91
N VAL A 81 -5.95 2.98 4.51
CA VAL A 81 -6.89 3.15 3.40
C VAL A 81 -8.31 2.85 3.87
N GLY A 82 -9.30 3.49 3.27
CA GLY A 82 -10.69 3.43 3.75
C GLY A 82 -10.92 4.32 4.97
N ALA A 83 -12.12 4.24 5.54
CA ALA A 83 -12.51 5.03 6.71
C ALA A 83 -13.47 4.26 7.62
N GLY A 84 -13.44 4.57 8.92
CA GLY A 84 -14.29 3.96 9.94
C GLY A 84 -14.13 2.43 9.98
N GLU A 85 -15.24 1.70 9.96
CA GLU A 85 -15.25 0.23 10.02
C GLU A 85 -14.57 -0.47 8.82
N THR A 86 -14.40 0.25 7.70
CA THR A 86 -13.73 -0.28 6.50
C THR A 86 -12.24 0.05 6.44
N GLN A 87 -11.71 0.71 7.46
CA GLN A 87 -10.32 1.12 7.49
C GLN A 87 -9.39 -0.12 7.52
N ALA A 88 -8.40 -0.10 6.64
CA ALA A 88 -7.43 -1.15 6.48
C ALA A 88 -6.01 -0.57 6.40
N LEU A 89 -5.04 -1.30 6.92
CA LEU A 89 -3.62 -1.05 6.72
C LEU A 89 -3.21 -1.67 5.39
N LEU A 90 -2.72 -0.86 4.47
CA LEU A 90 -2.11 -1.30 3.23
C LEU A 90 -0.59 -1.27 3.39
N VAL A 91 0.07 -2.39 3.12
CA VAL A 91 1.53 -2.55 3.17
C VAL A 91 2.01 -2.96 1.79
N ARG A 92 3.03 -2.25 1.28
CA ARG A 92 3.70 -2.55 0.03
C ARG A 92 5.19 -2.75 0.25
N LEU A 93 5.73 -3.82 -0.32
CA LEU A 93 7.14 -4.19 -0.26
C LEU A 93 7.74 -4.08 -1.67
N PHE A 94 8.92 -3.48 -1.76
CA PHE A 94 9.64 -3.25 -3.00
C PHE A 94 11.11 -3.66 -2.86
N ASP A 95 11.72 -4.08 -3.97
CA ASP A 95 13.17 -4.21 -4.07
C ASP A 95 13.87 -2.85 -4.33
N ALA A 96 15.20 -2.86 -4.44
CA ALA A 96 15.98 -1.66 -4.73
C ALA A 96 15.64 -1.03 -6.10
N GLU A 97 15.19 -1.84 -7.05
CA GLU A 97 14.80 -1.44 -8.40
C GLU A 97 13.34 -0.94 -8.49
N GLY A 98 12.58 -1.03 -7.39
CA GLY A 98 11.18 -0.63 -7.30
C GLY A 98 10.17 -1.67 -7.77
N ASN A 99 10.60 -2.92 -8.01
CA ASN A 99 9.67 -4.02 -8.33
C ASN A 99 8.99 -4.54 -7.06
N PRO A 100 7.75 -5.05 -7.18
CA PRO A 100 7.03 -5.64 -6.06
C PRO A 100 7.76 -6.86 -5.48
N LEU A 101 8.09 -6.81 -4.19
CA LEU A 101 8.80 -7.86 -3.47
C LEU A 101 7.81 -8.79 -2.76
N ALA A 102 7.65 -10.02 -3.26
CA ALA A 102 6.78 -11.01 -2.64
C ALA A 102 7.49 -11.69 -1.44
N ALA A 103 6.99 -11.43 -0.25
CA ALA A 103 7.34 -12.13 0.98
C ALA A 103 6.53 -13.43 1.14
N GLU A 104 7.13 -14.43 1.78
CA GLU A 104 6.51 -15.71 2.12
C GLU A 104 5.54 -15.57 3.29
N ALA A 105 5.96 -14.85 4.33
CA ALA A 105 5.14 -14.49 5.47
C ALA A 105 5.22 -12.98 5.72
N VAL A 106 4.10 -12.36 6.06
CA VAL A 106 4.04 -10.95 6.49
C VAL A 106 3.17 -10.87 7.72
N THR A 107 3.68 -10.26 8.77
CA THR A 107 2.92 -9.90 9.97
C THR A 107 2.94 -8.40 10.16
N ALA A 108 1.83 -7.85 10.63
CA ALA A 108 1.69 -6.44 10.93
C ALA A 108 1.09 -6.27 12.31
N GLN A 109 1.65 -5.35 13.08
CA GLN A 109 1.18 -4.97 14.39
C GLN A 109 1.08 -3.46 14.45
N ILE A 110 0.07 -2.93 15.11
CA ILE A 110 -0.06 -1.49 15.34
C ILE A 110 -0.07 -1.19 16.83
N ARG A 111 0.53 -0.05 17.19
CA ARG A 111 0.57 0.44 18.56
C ARG A 111 0.31 1.93 18.54
N ARG A 112 -0.39 2.45 19.55
CA ARG A 112 -0.54 3.90 19.73
C ARG A 112 0.77 4.48 20.25
N THR A 113 1.32 5.51 19.62
CA THR A 113 2.60 6.09 20.05
C THR A 113 2.50 6.84 21.39
N ALA A 114 1.35 7.48 21.64
CA ALA A 114 1.12 8.33 22.81
C ALA A 114 0.78 7.55 24.10
N THR A 115 0.62 6.23 24.04
CA THR A 115 0.24 5.40 25.20
C THR A 115 0.98 4.08 25.09
N ASP A 116 1.43 3.52 26.22
CA ASP A 116 1.90 2.13 26.32
C ASP A 116 0.73 1.13 26.14
N GLY A 117 -0.07 1.32 25.10
CA GLY A 117 -1.13 0.42 24.71
C GLY A 117 -0.55 -0.89 24.19
N ALA A 118 -1.29 -1.98 24.39
CA ALA A 118 -0.93 -3.29 23.86
C ALA A 118 -0.79 -3.22 22.33
N ASP A 119 0.23 -3.90 21.81
CA ASP A 119 0.41 -4.05 20.36
C ASP A 119 -0.77 -4.87 19.81
N ILE A 120 -1.51 -4.30 18.86
CA ILE A 120 -2.66 -4.96 18.23
C ILE A 120 -2.13 -5.72 17.01
N ALA A 121 -2.13 -7.05 17.11
CA ALA A 121 -1.78 -7.91 15.99
C ALA A 121 -2.88 -7.87 14.92
N LEU A 122 -2.49 -7.64 13.68
CA LEU A 122 -3.39 -7.57 12.54
C LEU A 122 -3.28 -8.84 11.69
N THR A 123 -4.42 -9.30 11.20
CA THR A 123 -4.44 -10.39 10.22
C THR A 123 -4.13 -9.81 8.85
N VAL A 124 -2.95 -10.16 8.33
CA VAL A 124 -2.47 -9.70 7.03
C VAL A 124 -2.92 -10.68 5.95
N GLU A 125 -3.58 -10.16 4.92
CA GLU A 125 -3.98 -10.87 3.72
C GLU A 125 -3.14 -10.39 2.54
N ARG A 126 -2.63 -11.32 1.73
CA ARG A 126 -1.89 -10.97 0.51
C ARG A 126 -2.89 -10.65 -0.61
N THR A 127 -2.85 -9.42 -1.10
CA THR A 127 -3.74 -8.95 -2.17
C THR A 127 -3.08 -9.07 -3.54
N ALA A 128 -1.76 -8.83 -3.63
CA ALA A 128 -0.97 -8.98 -4.85
C ALA A 128 0.50 -9.35 -4.55
N ALA A 129 1.33 -9.47 -5.58
CA ALA A 129 2.78 -9.55 -5.37
C ALA A 129 3.29 -8.25 -4.74
N GLY A 130 3.97 -8.35 -3.59
CA GLY A 130 4.45 -7.18 -2.86
C GLY A 130 3.38 -6.30 -2.24
N GLU A 131 2.09 -6.69 -2.24
CA GLU A 131 1.01 -5.93 -1.63
C GLU A 131 0.19 -6.78 -0.65
N TYR A 132 0.05 -6.24 0.56
CA TYR A 132 -0.58 -6.90 1.70
C TYR A 132 -1.55 -5.93 2.37
N THR A 133 -2.70 -6.44 2.81
CA THR A 133 -3.76 -5.63 3.44
C THR A 133 -4.17 -6.27 4.76
N ALA A 134 -4.38 -5.46 5.79
CA ALA A 134 -4.85 -5.94 7.08
C ALA A 134 -5.99 -5.05 7.59
N ARG A 135 -7.11 -5.65 8.01
CA ARG A 135 -8.21 -4.89 8.59
C ARG A 135 -7.81 -4.39 9.97
N VAL A 136 -7.89 -3.09 10.19
CA VAL A 136 -7.60 -2.43 11.48
C VAL A 136 -8.88 -2.02 12.21
N GLY A 137 -9.98 -1.80 11.47
CA GLY A 137 -11.21 -1.27 12.04
C GLY A 137 -11.07 0.21 12.42
N ASP A 138 -11.98 0.68 13.27
CA ASP A 138 -12.05 2.09 13.66
C ASP A 138 -10.95 2.43 14.67
N LEU A 139 -9.86 3.04 14.19
CA LEU A 139 -8.78 3.54 15.04
C LEU A 139 -9.13 4.93 15.57
N SER A 140 -8.93 5.14 16.86
CA SER A 140 -9.08 6.49 17.44
C SER A 140 -8.05 7.45 16.85
N ASN A 141 -8.45 8.70 16.67
CA ASN A 141 -7.58 9.77 16.16
C ASN A 141 -6.32 9.90 17.02
N GLY A 142 -5.20 10.16 16.34
CA GLY A 142 -3.89 10.29 16.95
C GLY A 142 -2.78 9.58 16.17
N LEU A 143 -1.61 9.54 16.80
CA LEU A 143 -0.40 8.94 16.23
C LEU A 143 -0.31 7.45 16.60
N TRP A 144 -0.15 6.64 15.56
CA TRP A 144 0.05 5.21 15.62
C TRP A 144 1.39 4.83 14.99
N GLU A 145 1.98 3.72 15.41
CA GLU A 145 3.14 3.09 14.79
C GLU A 145 2.72 1.70 14.31
N ALA A 146 2.90 1.42 13.03
CA ALA A 146 2.83 0.10 12.45
C ALA A 146 4.21 -0.53 12.41
N ARG A 147 4.34 -1.72 12.98
CA ARG A 147 5.49 -2.61 12.86
C ARG A 147 5.14 -3.72 11.89
N ILE A 148 5.95 -3.85 10.84
CA ILE A 148 5.77 -4.85 9.78
C ILE A 148 7.01 -5.75 9.81
N GLU A 149 6.77 -7.05 9.85
CA GLU A 149 7.80 -8.08 9.76
C GLU A 149 7.47 -8.97 8.57
N ALA A 150 8.42 -9.13 7.66
CA ALA A 150 8.25 -9.87 6.42
C ALA A 150 9.42 -10.84 6.23
N ASP A 151 9.13 -12.08 5.88
CA ASP A 151 10.14 -13.08 5.53
C ASP A 151 10.30 -13.11 4.01
N ILE A 152 11.43 -12.59 3.53
CA ILE A 152 11.72 -12.51 2.10
C ILE A 152 12.48 -13.77 1.67
N PRO A 153 11.97 -14.55 0.71
CA PRO A 153 12.71 -15.70 0.18
C PRO A 153 13.95 -15.22 -0.59
N ASN A 154 15.08 -15.87 -0.33
CA ASN A 154 16.37 -15.65 -0.99
C ASN A 154 16.99 -17.00 -1.39
N GLU A 155 18.08 -16.99 -2.18
CA GLU A 155 18.71 -18.21 -2.70
C GLU A 155 19.15 -19.19 -1.60
N ASP A 156 19.49 -18.69 -0.41
CA ASP A 156 19.94 -19.47 0.75
C ASP A 156 18.84 -19.74 1.81
N GLY A 157 17.61 -19.28 1.61
CA GLY A 157 16.51 -19.45 2.58
C GLY A 157 15.57 -18.24 2.68
N THR A 158 15.33 -17.73 3.90
CA THR A 158 14.46 -16.57 4.14
C THR A 158 15.19 -15.52 4.98
N THR A 159 15.17 -14.26 4.54
CA THR A 159 15.74 -13.14 5.29
C THR A 159 14.61 -12.38 5.99
N PRO A 160 14.67 -12.21 7.33
CA PRO A 160 13.67 -11.43 8.04
C PRO A 160 13.91 -9.94 7.81
N PHE A 161 12.86 -9.25 7.35
CA PHE A 161 12.81 -7.82 7.12
C PHE A 161 11.82 -7.17 8.08
N VAL A 162 12.31 -6.28 8.95
CA VAL A 162 11.48 -5.59 9.95
C VAL A 162 11.55 -4.09 9.76
N VAL A 163 10.39 -3.45 9.68
CA VAL A 163 10.25 -2.01 9.46
C VAL A 163 9.16 -1.43 10.35
N LYS A 164 9.38 -0.20 10.81
CA LYS A 164 8.41 0.58 11.59
C LYS A 164 7.97 1.79 10.78
N LYS A 165 6.68 2.11 10.81
CA LYS A 165 6.07 3.24 10.10
C LYS A 165 5.07 3.96 10.97
N SER A 166 5.19 5.28 11.05
CA SER A 166 4.20 6.14 11.71
C SER A 166 2.96 6.28 10.82
N LEU A 167 1.79 6.24 11.46
CA LEU A 167 0.48 6.39 10.87
C LEU A 167 -0.27 7.48 11.63
N ILE A 168 -0.79 8.47 10.91
CA ILE A 168 -1.59 9.54 11.50
C ILE A 168 -3.06 9.25 11.17
N VAL A 169 -3.90 9.22 12.20
CA VAL A 169 -5.35 9.11 12.07
C VAL A 169 -5.95 10.44 12.49
N GLU A 170 -6.61 11.12 11.55
CA GLU A 170 -7.22 12.45 11.74
C GLU A 170 -8.72 12.42 12.00
#